data_AF-A0A517DVM8-F1
#
_entry.id   AF-A0A517DVM8-F1
#
_cell.length_a   1.000
_cell.length_b   1.000
_cell.length_c   1.000
_cell.angle_alpha   90.00
_cell.angle_beta   90.00
_cell.angle_gamma   90.00
#
_symmetry.space_group_name_H-M   'P 1'
#
loop_
_entity.id
_entity.type
_entity.pdbx_description
1 polymer ?
#
loop_
_entity_poly.entity_id
_entity_poly.type
_entity_poly.pdbx_seq_one_letter_code
_entity_poly.pdbx_strand_id
1 'polypeptide(L)'
;MKQEEGKISLDLVPFMAKGIAQKAAARSELDAVYADRGIHIERASSPKVQVYNRYYRESDILTELYCQKATDFIFTALNEHDAGQADKPALTALEQMLKKCWWRIYTYVKASGPEVRFESFWQKLMAKAAAPTQCELRNLPAWPPVGQPHSRKQKATTKYALDGDFPVFWFLTNLFEKTITEKGYYFQQHLEAHLNEQERMNKKPKRKPLILMEPQKKLAGALWQFISQKLKGIPTSLNEYFYTQEYKQNAQTSLFKQENFGDLPVSAMKHVSVSRQELKRAIDLLVAGLPAETEVTDELKQSSLEYFKQILLVRACAVQYEKLRTFALEQSRLVDKAVFRPLELARLKEQLAQAGQKNCELEALLAKTNQNPMLEDLLAQKQNALNELQLKLEKSESAAKKEIAHLQEKLGAEREANQALRGLLDAEQQQNEQDSDLSPGILAQIALLKVVVLGGRTDWQQRVKQKYPNFICISSKEVKFDLSVLDAADVIVINWRFLGHSLFYRTMRYADKYNKKVAYLGNSNDKHLLQALYRECILALKGAAVT
;
A
#
# COMPACT_ATOMS: atom_id res chain seq x y z
N MET A 1 -28.62 -38.09 -24.25
CA MET A 1 -27.83 -36.95 -23.72
C MET A 1 -27.38 -36.10 -24.90
N LYS A 2 -28.16 -35.08 -25.27
CA LYS A 2 -27.76 -34.07 -26.24
C LYS A 2 -27.09 -32.95 -25.43
N GLN A 3 -25.79 -32.73 -25.66
CA GLN A 3 -25.10 -31.54 -25.19
C GLN A 3 -25.67 -30.36 -25.98
N GLU A 4 -26.45 -29.50 -25.33
CA GLU A 4 -26.59 -28.14 -25.81
C GLU A 4 -25.20 -27.50 -25.79
N GLU A 5 -24.81 -26.88 -26.90
CA GLU A 5 -23.53 -26.21 -27.11
C GLU A 5 -23.34 -25.11 -26.05
N GLY A 6 -22.74 -25.49 -24.92
CA GLY A 6 -22.30 -24.56 -23.89
C GLY A 6 -21.25 -23.64 -24.50
N LYS A 7 -21.65 -22.41 -24.85
CA LYS A 7 -20.77 -21.34 -25.30
C LYS A 7 -19.69 -21.13 -24.24
N ILE A 8 -18.49 -21.65 -24.49
CA ILE A 8 -17.32 -21.47 -23.61
C ILE A 8 -17.05 -19.95 -23.57
N SER A 9 -17.43 -19.30 -22.48
CA SER A 9 -17.18 -17.88 -22.25
C SER A 9 -15.86 -17.74 -21.51
N LEU A 10 -14.78 -17.55 -22.27
CA LEU A 10 -13.45 -17.27 -21.72
C LEU A 10 -13.36 -15.77 -21.36
N ASP A 11 -12.97 -15.47 -20.11
CA ASP A 11 -12.82 -14.09 -19.65
C ASP A 11 -11.41 -13.59 -19.95
N LEU A 12 -11.26 -12.80 -21.02
CA LEU A 12 -9.96 -12.36 -21.54
C LEU A 12 -9.36 -11.18 -20.75
N VAL A 13 -10.18 -10.45 -20.01
CA VAL A 13 -9.79 -9.19 -19.35
C VAL A 13 -8.53 -9.34 -18.47
N PRO A 14 -8.44 -10.31 -17.53
CA PRO A 14 -7.28 -10.40 -16.65
C PRO A 14 -5.98 -10.71 -17.40
N PHE A 15 -6.06 -11.48 -18.47
CA PHE A 15 -4.89 -11.89 -19.25
C PHE A 15 -4.41 -10.75 -20.18
N MET A 16 -5.34 -10.00 -20.77
CA MET A 16 -5.02 -8.80 -21.53
C MET A 16 -4.42 -7.72 -20.64
N ALA A 17 -5.01 -7.45 -19.48
CA ALA A 17 -4.52 -6.46 -18.53
C ALA A 17 -3.07 -6.77 -18.10
N LYS A 18 -2.77 -8.04 -17.85
CA LYS A 18 -1.41 -8.49 -17.52
C LYS A 18 -0.45 -8.40 -18.70
N GLY A 19 -0.90 -8.70 -19.91
CA GLY A 19 -0.12 -8.48 -21.13
C GLY A 19 0.24 -7.01 -21.37
N ILE A 20 -0.70 -6.08 -21.13
CA ILE A 20 -0.47 -4.63 -21.17
C ILE A 20 0.54 -4.21 -20.11
N ALA A 21 0.37 -4.70 -18.87
CA ALA A 21 1.24 -4.35 -17.76
C ALA A 21 2.70 -4.81 -17.96
N GLN A 22 2.90 -5.99 -18.56
CA GLN A 22 4.25 -6.54 -18.77
C GLN A 22 5.02 -5.82 -19.89
N LYS A 23 4.33 -5.19 -20.86
CA LYS A 23 4.96 -4.57 -22.02
C LYS A 23 5.19 -3.08 -21.80
N ALA A 24 6.46 -2.66 -21.74
CA ALA A 24 6.84 -1.26 -21.50
C ALA A 24 6.18 -0.25 -22.48
N ALA A 25 6.13 -0.60 -23.77
CA ALA A 25 5.45 0.24 -24.77
C ALA A 25 3.94 0.38 -24.50
N ALA A 26 3.28 -0.70 -24.06
CA ALA A 26 1.85 -0.66 -23.74
C ALA A 26 1.56 0.13 -22.47
N ARG A 27 2.45 0.08 -21.47
CA ARG A 27 2.38 0.94 -20.29
C ARG A 27 2.47 2.42 -20.63
N SER A 28 3.42 2.80 -21.48
CA SER A 28 3.56 4.19 -21.92
C SER A 28 2.34 4.69 -22.69
N GLU A 29 1.75 3.86 -23.55
CA GLU A 29 0.51 4.20 -24.25
C GLU A 29 -0.67 4.29 -23.28
N LEU A 30 -0.76 3.38 -22.29
CA LEU A 30 -1.78 3.44 -21.25
C LEU A 30 -1.67 4.73 -20.43
N ASP A 31 -0.47 5.13 -20.02
CA ASP A 31 -0.26 6.38 -19.29
C ASP A 31 -0.64 7.60 -20.15
N ALA A 32 -0.39 7.55 -21.47
CA ALA A 32 -0.83 8.60 -22.39
C ALA A 32 -2.36 8.68 -22.49
N VAL A 33 -3.05 7.53 -22.52
CA VAL A 33 -4.53 7.46 -22.48
C VAL A 33 -5.07 8.03 -21.18
N TYR A 34 -4.45 7.71 -20.04
CA TYR A 34 -4.84 8.27 -18.73
C TYR A 34 -4.55 9.77 -18.60
N ALA A 35 -3.58 10.30 -19.36
CA ALA A 35 -3.28 11.72 -19.43
C ALA A 35 -4.21 12.49 -20.39
N ASP A 36 -4.85 11.78 -21.33
CA ASP A 36 -5.80 12.37 -22.27
C ASP A 36 -7.10 12.75 -21.55
N ARG A 37 -7.51 14.00 -21.71
CA ARG A 37 -8.71 14.56 -21.07
C ARG A 37 -10.00 14.04 -21.70
N GLY A 38 -9.93 13.42 -22.88
CA GLY A 38 -11.08 12.96 -23.64
C GLY A 38 -11.73 11.67 -23.12
N ILE A 39 -11.01 10.86 -22.35
CA ILE A 39 -11.45 9.51 -21.96
C ILE A 39 -11.67 9.44 -20.45
N HIS A 40 -12.92 9.24 -20.04
CA HIS A 40 -13.26 9.04 -18.63
C HIS A 40 -13.18 7.54 -18.31
N ILE A 41 -12.18 7.15 -17.52
CA ILE A 41 -11.98 5.76 -17.13
C ILE A 41 -12.57 5.57 -15.74
N GLU A 42 -13.70 4.86 -15.68
CA GLU A 42 -14.32 4.51 -14.42
C GLU A 42 -13.63 3.32 -13.78
N ARG A 43 -13.54 3.35 -12.45
CA ARG A 43 -12.99 2.24 -11.70
C ARG A 43 -13.94 1.05 -11.78
N ALA A 44 -13.44 -0.09 -12.21
CA ALA A 44 -14.23 -1.30 -12.29
C ALA A 44 -14.56 -1.81 -10.87
N SER A 45 -15.83 -1.69 -10.46
CA SER A 45 -16.34 -2.21 -9.20
C SER A 45 -17.15 -3.49 -9.41
N SER A 46 -16.51 -4.54 -9.91
CA SER A 46 -17.13 -5.85 -10.09
C SER A 46 -16.53 -6.88 -9.13
N PRO A 47 -17.32 -7.85 -8.60
CA PRO A 47 -16.79 -8.99 -7.86
C PRO A 47 -15.65 -9.72 -8.61
N LYS A 48 -15.69 -9.70 -9.96
CA LYS A 48 -14.65 -10.28 -10.81
C LYS A 48 -13.29 -9.58 -10.65
N VAL A 49 -13.28 -8.26 -10.44
CA VAL A 49 -12.05 -7.49 -10.25
C VAL A 49 -11.31 -7.94 -8.98
N GLN A 50 -12.03 -8.35 -7.94
CA GLN A 50 -11.40 -8.92 -6.73
C GLN A 50 -10.69 -10.25 -7.04
N VAL A 51 -11.25 -11.05 -7.95
CA VAL A 51 -10.66 -12.31 -8.41
C VAL A 51 -9.42 -12.03 -9.25
N TYR A 52 -9.49 -11.08 -10.19
CA TYR A 52 -8.33 -10.68 -11.00
C TYR A 52 -7.21 -10.10 -10.16
N ASN A 53 -7.53 -9.30 -9.13
CA ASN A 53 -6.52 -8.75 -8.24
C ASN A 53 -5.68 -9.84 -7.56
N ARG A 54 -6.26 -11.03 -7.27
CA ARG A 54 -5.49 -12.17 -6.74
C ARG A 54 -4.47 -12.67 -7.75
N TYR A 55 -4.88 -12.78 -9.02
CA TYR A 55 -4.00 -13.16 -10.12
C TYR A 55 -2.87 -12.15 -10.32
N TYR A 56 -3.17 -10.86 -10.21
CA TYR A 56 -2.17 -9.80 -10.36
C TYR A 56 -1.13 -9.79 -9.23
N ARG A 57 -1.50 -10.19 -8.00
CA ARG A 57 -0.57 -10.25 -6.84
C ARG A 57 0.62 -11.19 -7.04
N GLU A 58 0.52 -12.11 -8.00
CA GLU A 58 1.62 -13.01 -8.33
C GLU A 58 2.71 -12.34 -9.18
N SER A 59 2.48 -11.10 -9.60
CA SER A 59 3.44 -10.26 -10.32
C SER A 59 4.15 -9.29 -9.36
N ASP A 60 5.18 -8.60 -9.85
CA ASP A 60 5.77 -7.49 -9.12
C ASP A 60 4.77 -6.32 -8.96
N ILE A 61 5.04 -5.43 -7.98
CA ILE A 61 4.14 -4.34 -7.60
C ILE A 61 3.82 -3.40 -8.78
N LEU A 62 4.82 -3.15 -9.63
CA LEU A 62 4.65 -2.27 -10.78
C LEU A 62 3.72 -2.92 -11.81
N THR A 63 3.96 -4.18 -12.15
CA THR A 63 3.06 -4.95 -13.03
C THR A 63 1.64 -5.02 -12.44
N GLU A 64 1.49 -5.29 -11.14
CA GLU A 64 0.17 -5.30 -10.49
C GLU A 64 -0.56 -3.95 -10.63
N LEU A 65 0.13 -2.85 -10.42
CA LEU A 65 -0.43 -1.50 -10.57
C LEU A 65 -0.97 -1.29 -11.99
N TYR A 66 -0.17 -1.61 -13.00
CA TYR A 66 -0.59 -1.47 -14.40
C TYR A 66 -1.68 -2.47 -14.78
N CYS A 67 -1.73 -3.66 -14.17
CA CYS A 67 -2.85 -4.58 -14.36
C CYS A 67 -4.16 -3.95 -13.87
N GLN A 68 -4.14 -3.26 -12.71
CA GLN A 68 -5.33 -2.56 -12.20
C GLN A 68 -5.76 -1.44 -13.16
N LYS A 69 -4.82 -0.58 -13.60
CA LYS A 69 -5.10 0.48 -14.58
C LYS A 69 -5.64 -0.05 -15.90
N ALA A 70 -5.02 -1.11 -16.43
CA ALA A 70 -5.45 -1.73 -17.68
C ALA A 70 -6.82 -2.40 -17.53
N THR A 71 -7.13 -2.99 -16.37
CA THR A 71 -8.46 -3.57 -16.10
C THR A 71 -9.55 -2.51 -16.15
N ASP A 72 -9.35 -1.38 -15.44
CA ASP A 72 -10.31 -0.28 -15.42
C ASP A 72 -10.53 0.29 -16.84
N PHE A 73 -9.44 0.44 -17.61
CA PHE A 73 -9.51 0.90 -18.99
C PHE A 73 -10.26 -0.08 -19.92
N ILE A 74 -9.96 -1.38 -19.85
CA ILE A 74 -10.61 -2.40 -20.67
C ILE A 74 -12.12 -2.48 -20.35
N PHE A 75 -12.51 -2.42 -19.07
CA PHE A 75 -13.93 -2.41 -18.70
C PHE A 75 -14.64 -1.18 -19.25
N THR A 76 -14.02 0.00 -19.18
CA THR A 76 -14.57 1.23 -19.76
C THR A 76 -14.82 1.06 -21.26
N ALA A 77 -13.80 0.57 -22.00
CA ALA A 77 -13.92 0.31 -23.44
C ALA A 77 -15.00 -0.72 -23.79
N LEU A 78 -15.13 -1.79 -23.01
CA LEU A 78 -16.17 -2.81 -23.20
C LEU A 78 -17.58 -2.27 -22.92
N ASN A 79 -17.73 -1.44 -21.88
CA ASN A 79 -19.02 -0.81 -21.57
C ASN A 79 -19.46 0.16 -22.69
N GLU A 80 -18.54 0.95 -23.27
CA GLU A 80 -18.84 1.79 -24.44
C GLU A 80 -19.24 0.96 -25.67
N HIS A 81 -18.58 -0.19 -25.86
CA HIS A 81 -18.91 -1.12 -26.93
C HIS A 81 -20.36 -1.59 -26.82
N ASP A 82 -20.74 -2.09 -25.64
CA ASP A 82 -22.05 -2.70 -25.38
C ASP A 82 -23.18 -1.66 -25.28
N ALA A 83 -22.89 -0.45 -24.81
CA ALA A 83 -23.87 0.64 -24.70
C ALA A 83 -24.29 1.25 -26.06
N GLY A 84 -23.64 0.87 -27.17
CA GLY A 84 -23.97 1.38 -28.49
C GLY A 84 -23.79 2.89 -28.65
N GLN A 85 -22.95 3.52 -27.82
CA GLN A 85 -22.69 4.96 -27.87
C GLN A 85 -22.14 5.37 -29.24
N ALA A 86 -22.58 6.53 -29.75
CA ALA A 86 -22.15 7.06 -31.05
C ALA A 86 -20.65 7.40 -31.05
N ASP A 87 -20.15 7.94 -29.93
CA ASP A 87 -18.73 8.18 -29.69
C ASP A 87 -18.21 7.13 -28.70
N LYS A 88 -17.26 6.30 -29.13
CA LYS A 88 -16.59 5.26 -28.30
C LYS A 88 -15.10 5.57 -28.11
N PRO A 89 -14.75 6.66 -27.40
CA PRO A 89 -13.38 7.14 -27.33
C PRO A 89 -12.45 6.15 -26.59
N ALA A 90 -12.91 5.49 -25.52
CA ALA A 90 -12.10 4.49 -24.81
C ALA A 90 -11.86 3.25 -25.67
N LEU A 91 -12.89 2.77 -26.38
CA LEU A 91 -12.74 1.65 -27.31
C LEU A 91 -11.77 1.98 -28.45
N THR A 92 -11.91 3.17 -29.03
CA THR A 92 -11.01 3.65 -30.09
C THR A 92 -9.57 3.73 -29.59
N ALA A 93 -9.34 4.26 -28.39
CA ALA A 93 -8.02 4.33 -27.79
C ALA A 93 -7.44 2.94 -27.50
N LEU A 94 -8.26 2.00 -27.02
CA LEU A 94 -7.85 0.62 -26.79
C LEU A 94 -7.43 -0.03 -28.11
N GLU A 95 -8.21 0.15 -29.18
CA GLU A 95 -7.85 -0.34 -30.52
C GLU A 95 -6.53 0.25 -31.00
N GLN A 96 -6.31 1.57 -30.86
CA GLN A 96 -5.05 2.22 -31.25
C GLN A 96 -3.86 1.69 -30.44
N MET A 97 -4.03 1.51 -29.13
CA MET A 97 -2.99 0.93 -28.28
C MET A 97 -2.65 -0.49 -28.73
N LEU A 98 -3.66 -1.34 -29.00
CA LEU A 98 -3.45 -2.69 -29.50
C LEU A 98 -2.80 -2.69 -30.90
N LYS A 99 -3.16 -1.77 -31.78
CA LYS A 99 -2.53 -1.57 -33.09
C LYS A 99 -1.05 -1.22 -32.97
N LYS A 100 -0.68 -0.33 -32.06
CA LYS A 100 0.73 0.07 -31.85
C LYS A 100 1.53 -1.06 -31.18
N CYS A 101 1.01 -1.58 -30.08
CA CYS A 101 1.75 -2.50 -29.22
C CYS A 101 1.71 -3.94 -29.72
N TRP A 102 0.66 -4.37 -30.43
CA TRP A 102 0.51 -5.71 -31.02
C TRP A 102 0.31 -5.66 -32.53
N TRP A 103 1.06 -4.78 -33.20
CA TRP A 103 0.89 -4.48 -34.63
C TRP A 103 0.82 -5.71 -35.55
N ARG A 104 1.61 -6.76 -35.29
CA ARG A 104 1.59 -8.00 -36.10
C ARG A 104 0.26 -8.73 -35.98
N ILE A 105 -0.24 -8.90 -34.75
CA ILE A 105 -1.51 -9.54 -34.46
C ILE A 105 -2.64 -8.70 -35.04
N TYR A 106 -2.64 -7.39 -34.75
CA TYR A 106 -3.64 -6.46 -35.24
C TYR A 106 -3.74 -6.44 -36.76
N THR A 107 -2.61 -6.27 -37.46
CA THR A 107 -2.57 -6.23 -38.93
C THR A 107 -3.04 -7.54 -39.52
N TYR A 108 -2.63 -8.68 -38.95
CA TYR A 108 -3.05 -9.99 -39.41
C TYR A 108 -4.55 -10.21 -39.25
N VAL A 109 -5.11 -9.98 -38.06
CA VAL A 109 -6.53 -10.17 -37.81
C VAL A 109 -7.34 -9.22 -38.67
N LYS A 110 -6.95 -7.94 -38.79
CA LYS A 110 -7.65 -6.95 -39.61
C LYS A 110 -7.66 -7.29 -41.10
N ALA A 111 -6.51 -7.73 -41.65
CA ALA A 111 -6.37 -8.09 -43.06
C ALA A 111 -6.95 -9.47 -43.41
N SER A 112 -7.20 -10.32 -42.42
CA SER A 112 -7.84 -11.63 -42.65
C SER A 112 -9.27 -11.46 -43.17
N GLY A 113 -9.80 -12.46 -43.87
CA GLY A 113 -11.21 -12.48 -44.28
C GLY A 113 -12.18 -12.63 -43.08
N PRO A 114 -13.44 -13.05 -43.30
CA PRO A 114 -14.35 -13.37 -42.21
C PRO A 114 -13.84 -14.51 -41.32
N GLU A 115 -12.96 -15.36 -41.86
CA GLU A 115 -12.29 -16.46 -41.15
C GLU A 115 -10.81 -16.13 -40.89
N VAL A 116 -10.37 -16.29 -39.64
CA VAL A 116 -8.99 -16.05 -39.19
C VAL A 116 -8.33 -17.38 -38.84
N ARG A 117 -7.31 -17.76 -39.60
CA ARG A 117 -6.54 -19.00 -39.39
C ARG A 117 -5.57 -18.83 -38.22
N PHE A 118 -5.81 -19.50 -37.10
CA PHE A 118 -4.97 -19.34 -35.90
C PHE A 118 -3.61 -20.04 -36.04
N GLU A 119 -3.60 -21.33 -36.33
CA GLU A 119 -2.41 -22.19 -36.28
C GLU A 119 -1.31 -21.72 -37.22
N SER A 120 -1.67 -21.50 -38.49
CA SER A 120 -0.75 -21.03 -39.51
C SER A 120 -0.08 -19.69 -39.15
N PHE A 121 -0.80 -18.82 -38.44
CA PHE A 121 -0.25 -17.54 -37.96
C PHE A 121 0.61 -17.73 -36.72
N TRP A 122 0.13 -18.50 -35.75
CA TRP A 122 0.81 -18.71 -34.48
C TRP A 122 2.17 -19.36 -34.66
N GLN A 123 2.26 -20.37 -35.53
CA GLN A 123 3.53 -21.01 -35.88
C GLN A 123 4.52 -20.02 -36.49
N LYS A 124 4.07 -19.12 -37.37
CA LYS A 124 4.90 -18.06 -37.97
C LYS A 124 5.33 -17.01 -36.94
N LEU A 125 4.45 -16.67 -36.01
CA LEU A 125 4.74 -15.72 -34.93
C LEU A 125 5.83 -16.29 -34.00
N MET A 126 5.68 -17.56 -33.58
CA MET A 126 6.61 -18.26 -32.70
C MET A 126 7.96 -18.55 -33.38
N ALA A 127 7.98 -18.89 -34.67
CA ALA A 127 9.21 -19.12 -35.42
C ALA A 127 10.11 -17.87 -35.50
N LYS A 128 9.53 -16.67 -35.46
CA LYS A 128 10.28 -15.40 -35.50
C LYS A 128 10.72 -14.90 -34.12
N ALA A 129 10.17 -15.43 -33.02
CA ALA A 129 10.53 -15.04 -31.66
C ALA A 129 11.76 -15.78 -31.10
N ALA A 130 12.27 -16.80 -31.81
CA ALA A 130 13.23 -17.78 -31.29
C ALA A 130 14.73 -17.48 -31.54
N ALA A 131 15.15 -16.23 -31.71
CA ALA A 131 16.57 -15.87 -31.72
C ALA A 131 16.95 -15.18 -30.40
N PRO A 132 17.59 -15.87 -29.44
CA PRO A 132 18.16 -15.20 -28.26
C PRO A 132 19.25 -14.22 -28.71
N THR A 133 19.27 -13.04 -28.11
CA THR A 133 20.27 -12.01 -28.44
C THR A 133 21.65 -12.41 -27.91
N GLN A 134 22.73 -11.99 -28.59
CA GLN A 134 24.12 -12.24 -28.11
C GLN A 134 24.37 -11.69 -26.69
N CYS A 135 23.61 -10.68 -26.27
CA CYS A 135 23.65 -10.14 -24.90
C CYS A 135 23.08 -11.11 -23.86
N GLU A 136 21.99 -11.82 -24.18
CA GLU A 136 21.38 -12.83 -23.30
C GLU A 136 22.26 -14.07 -23.18
N LEU A 137 23.03 -14.39 -24.22
CA LEU A 137 24.01 -15.48 -24.21
C LEU A 137 25.25 -15.18 -23.36
N ARG A 138 25.62 -13.89 -23.18
CA ARG A 138 26.78 -13.47 -22.38
C ARG A 138 26.53 -13.46 -20.87
N ASN A 139 25.28 -13.37 -20.42
CA ASN A 139 24.92 -13.29 -19.00
C ASN A 139 24.57 -14.65 -18.36
N LEU A 140 24.74 -15.75 -19.08
CA LEU A 140 24.56 -17.09 -18.53
C LEU A 140 25.85 -17.53 -17.80
N PRO A 141 25.79 -17.96 -16.52
CA PRO A 141 26.96 -18.51 -15.85
C PRO A 141 27.47 -19.73 -16.61
N ALA A 142 28.79 -19.83 -16.77
CA ALA A 142 29.43 -20.96 -17.46
C ALA A 142 29.01 -22.28 -16.79
N TRP A 143 28.35 -23.14 -17.56
CA TRP A 143 27.90 -24.44 -17.07
C TRP A 143 29.03 -25.48 -17.17
N PRO A 144 29.05 -26.48 -16.25
CA PRO A 144 29.97 -27.61 -16.31
C PRO A 144 29.65 -28.52 -17.52
N PRO A 145 30.59 -29.37 -17.97
CA PRO A 145 30.44 -30.11 -19.21
C PRO A 145 29.38 -31.22 -19.09
N VAL A 146 28.43 -31.14 -20.03
CA VAL A 146 27.71 -32.21 -20.74
C VAL A 146 27.20 -33.39 -19.90
N GLY A 147 25.94 -33.28 -19.48
CA GLY A 147 25.02 -34.41 -19.28
C GLY A 147 23.69 -34.07 -19.97
N GLN A 148 23.25 -34.98 -20.84
CA GLN A 148 22.07 -35.00 -21.74
C GLN A 148 21.03 -33.83 -21.71
N PRO A 149 20.58 -33.34 -22.88
CA PRO A 149 19.64 -32.22 -22.98
C PRO A 149 18.21 -32.67 -22.63
N HIS A 150 17.81 -32.53 -21.37
CA HIS A 150 16.39 -32.56 -21.02
C HIS A 150 15.70 -31.24 -21.42
N SER A 151 14.74 -31.37 -22.34
CA SER A 151 13.62 -30.50 -22.80
C SER A 151 13.28 -29.16 -22.09
N ARG A 152 14.26 -28.34 -21.68
CA ARG A 152 14.01 -27.02 -21.07
C ARG A 152 13.46 -25.95 -22.03
N LYS A 153 13.47 -26.19 -23.34
CA LYS A 153 13.00 -25.23 -24.37
C LYS A 153 11.47 -25.01 -24.37
N GLN A 154 10.65 -25.89 -23.79
CA GLN A 154 9.17 -25.80 -23.87
C GLN A 154 8.50 -25.03 -22.70
N LYS A 155 9.15 -24.85 -21.55
CA LYS A 155 8.53 -24.18 -20.38
C LYS A 155 8.57 -22.65 -20.45
N ALA A 156 9.52 -22.07 -21.19
CA ALA A 156 9.59 -20.62 -21.34
C ALA A 156 8.53 -20.08 -22.32
N THR A 157 8.18 -20.84 -23.36
CA THR A 157 7.26 -20.41 -24.43
C THR A 157 5.79 -20.37 -24.02
N THR A 158 5.37 -21.19 -23.05
CA THR A 158 3.98 -21.24 -22.58
C THR A 158 3.60 -20.06 -21.68
N LYS A 159 4.54 -19.51 -20.90
CA LYS A 159 4.26 -18.39 -19.98
C LYS A 159 4.00 -17.07 -20.73
N TYR A 160 4.75 -16.79 -21.81
CA TYR A 160 4.54 -15.60 -22.65
C TYR A 160 3.25 -15.66 -23.47
N ALA A 161 2.67 -16.84 -23.64
CA ALA A 161 1.47 -17.00 -24.45
C ALA A 161 0.17 -17.00 -23.63
N LEU A 162 0.28 -17.07 -22.30
CA LEU A 162 -0.88 -16.95 -21.41
C LEU A 162 -1.21 -15.49 -21.09
N ASP A 163 -0.20 -14.63 -21.00
CA ASP A 163 -0.36 -13.20 -20.71
C ASP A 163 0.00 -12.37 -21.95
N GLY A 164 -1.01 -11.80 -22.63
CA GLY A 164 -0.79 -10.89 -23.75
C GLY A 164 -1.24 -11.42 -25.11
N ASP A 165 -0.35 -12.06 -25.86
CA ASP A 165 -0.54 -12.25 -27.31
C ASP A 165 -1.82 -13.04 -27.66
N PHE A 166 -2.11 -14.15 -26.97
CA PHE A 166 -3.29 -14.97 -27.27
C PHE A 166 -4.60 -14.29 -26.86
N PRO A 167 -4.73 -13.75 -25.63
CA PRO A 167 -5.88 -12.93 -25.26
C PRO A 167 -6.13 -11.77 -26.21
N VAL A 168 -5.07 -11.07 -26.63
CA VAL A 168 -5.18 -9.94 -27.57
C VAL A 168 -5.63 -10.42 -28.96
N PHE A 169 -5.08 -11.53 -29.47
CA PHE A 169 -5.54 -12.13 -30.72
C PHE A 169 -7.04 -12.48 -30.67
N TRP A 170 -7.47 -13.14 -29.60
CA TRP A 170 -8.87 -13.53 -29.43
C TRP A 170 -9.77 -12.30 -29.32
N PHE A 171 -9.37 -11.33 -28.50
CA PHE A 171 -10.10 -10.08 -28.32
C PHE A 171 -10.30 -9.34 -29.66
N LEU A 172 -9.24 -9.16 -30.44
CA LEU A 172 -9.33 -8.51 -31.74
C LEU A 172 -10.18 -9.29 -32.74
N THR A 173 -10.15 -10.62 -32.68
CA THR A 173 -11.00 -11.46 -33.52
C THR A 173 -12.48 -11.25 -33.20
N ASN A 174 -12.83 -11.17 -31.91
CA ASN A 174 -14.20 -10.85 -31.48
C ASN A 174 -14.59 -9.41 -31.83
N LEU A 175 -13.68 -8.45 -31.62
CA LEU A 175 -13.91 -7.03 -31.90
C LEU A 175 -14.24 -6.77 -33.38
N PHE A 176 -13.60 -7.51 -34.29
CA PHE A 176 -13.86 -7.42 -35.73
C PHE A 176 -14.93 -8.41 -36.23
N GLU A 177 -15.65 -9.08 -35.32
CA GLU A 177 -16.72 -10.04 -35.64
C GLU A 177 -16.27 -11.19 -36.56
N LYS A 178 -15.00 -11.62 -36.44
CA LYS A 178 -14.43 -12.69 -37.26
C LYS A 178 -14.48 -14.04 -36.55
N THR A 179 -14.46 -15.12 -37.32
CA THR A 179 -14.46 -16.49 -36.79
C THR A 179 -13.06 -17.08 -36.79
N ILE A 180 -12.67 -17.74 -35.69
CA ILE A 180 -11.38 -18.42 -35.60
C ILE A 180 -11.48 -19.79 -36.27
N THR A 181 -10.68 -20.02 -37.31
CA THR A 181 -10.50 -21.31 -37.98
C THR A 181 -9.13 -21.91 -37.66
N GLU A 182 -8.93 -23.19 -37.96
CA GLU A 182 -7.73 -23.95 -37.57
C GLU A 182 -7.53 -23.99 -36.04
N LYS A 183 -8.53 -24.47 -35.28
CA LYS A 183 -8.41 -24.67 -33.82
C LYS A 183 -7.61 -25.94 -33.49
N GLY A 184 -6.35 -25.99 -33.95
CA GLY A 184 -5.45 -27.12 -33.80
C GLY A 184 -4.82 -27.23 -32.39
N TYR A 185 -3.65 -27.87 -32.34
CA TYR A 185 -2.94 -28.17 -31.10
C TYR A 185 -2.59 -26.93 -30.26
N TYR A 186 -2.01 -25.88 -30.86
CA TYR A 186 -1.59 -24.69 -30.13
C TYR A 186 -2.81 -23.90 -29.63
N PHE A 187 -3.88 -23.83 -30.42
CA PHE A 187 -5.11 -23.17 -29.99
C PHE A 187 -5.71 -23.86 -28.76
N GLN A 188 -5.83 -25.19 -28.81
CA GLN A 188 -6.36 -25.98 -27.70
C GLN A 188 -5.46 -25.86 -26.45
N GLN A 189 -4.14 -25.92 -26.62
CA GLN A 189 -3.19 -25.76 -25.53
C GLN A 189 -3.33 -24.39 -24.85
N HIS A 190 -3.45 -23.31 -25.61
CA HIS A 190 -3.65 -21.98 -25.03
C HIS A 190 -5.01 -21.85 -24.37
N LEU A 191 -6.08 -22.31 -25.02
CA LEU A 191 -7.42 -22.29 -24.45
C LEU A 191 -7.48 -23.04 -23.11
N GLU A 192 -6.92 -24.26 -23.06
CA GLU A 192 -6.87 -25.07 -21.85
C GLU A 192 -6.06 -24.37 -20.74
N ALA A 193 -4.92 -23.77 -21.09
CA ALA A 193 -4.10 -23.02 -20.13
C ALA A 193 -4.86 -21.83 -19.52
N HIS A 194 -5.62 -21.07 -20.34
CA HIS A 194 -6.43 -19.96 -19.84
C HIS A 194 -7.62 -20.44 -19.01
N LEU A 195 -8.29 -21.53 -19.41
CA LEU A 195 -9.38 -22.12 -18.64
C LEU A 195 -8.89 -22.62 -17.28
N ASN A 196 -7.76 -23.32 -17.24
CA ASN A 196 -7.12 -23.79 -16.01
C ASN A 196 -6.76 -22.62 -15.09
N GLU A 197 -6.23 -21.55 -15.64
CA GLU A 197 -5.87 -20.36 -14.88
C GLU A 197 -7.11 -19.61 -14.38
N GLN A 198 -8.14 -19.46 -15.20
CA GLN A 198 -9.43 -18.89 -14.79
C GLN A 198 -10.11 -19.72 -13.71
N GLU A 199 -10.02 -21.05 -13.79
CA GLU A 199 -10.48 -21.94 -12.74
C GLU A 199 -9.66 -21.75 -11.45
N ARG A 200 -8.34 -21.58 -11.56
CA ARG A 200 -7.45 -21.28 -10.41
C ARG A 200 -7.79 -19.95 -9.75
N MET A 201 -8.08 -18.92 -10.54
CA MET A 201 -8.51 -17.60 -10.06
C MET A 201 -9.83 -17.69 -9.27
N ASN A 202 -10.80 -18.47 -9.80
CA ASN A 202 -12.12 -18.63 -9.20
C ASN A 202 -12.14 -19.57 -7.99
N LYS A 203 -11.25 -20.56 -7.95
CA LYS A 203 -11.05 -21.41 -6.79
C LYS A 203 -10.53 -20.54 -5.65
N LYS A 204 -11.38 -20.31 -4.63
CA LYS A 204 -10.86 -19.88 -3.31
C LYS A 204 -9.74 -20.86 -2.96
N PRO A 205 -8.55 -20.41 -2.52
CA PRO A 205 -7.48 -21.31 -2.14
C PRO A 205 -8.03 -22.23 -1.05
N LYS A 206 -8.42 -23.46 -1.44
CA LYS A 206 -8.85 -24.47 -0.50
C LYS A 206 -7.58 -24.81 0.25
N ARG A 207 -7.37 -24.16 1.40
CA ARG A 207 -6.39 -24.60 2.38
C ARG A 207 -6.85 -25.98 2.80
N LYS A 208 -6.38 -27.02 2.11
CA LYS A 208 -6.56 -28.39 2.58
C LYS A 208 -6.07 -28.37 4.03
N PRO A 209 -6.89 -28.77 5.00
CA PRO A 209 -6.44 -28.86 6.37
C PRO A 209 -5.19 -29.76 6.36
N LEU A 210 -4.14 -29.31 7.03
CA LEU A 210 -2.94 -30.11 7.15
C LEU A 210 -3.32 -31.32 8.01
N ILE A 211 -3.38 -32.50 7.39
CA ILE A 211 -3.69 -33.73 8.10
C ILE A 211 -2.36 -34.34 8.50
N LEU A 212 -2.05 -34.24 9.79
CA LEU A 212 -0.93 -34.94 10.40
C LEU A 212 -1.40 -36.29 10.93
N MET A 213 -0.59 -37.33 10.73
CA MET A 213 -0.78 -38.62 11.40
C MET A 213 -0.51 -38.46 12.91
N GLU A 214 -1.03 -39.37 13.73
CA GLU A 214 -0.88 -39.28 15.18
C GLU A 214 0.59 -39.25 15.66
N PRO A 215 1.52 -40.05 15.09
CA PRO A 215 2.95 -39.93 15.41
C PRO A 215 3.52 -38.54 15.05
N GLN A 216 3.13 -38.00 13.90
CA GLN A 216 3.54 -36.67 13.44
C GLN A 216 2.99 -35.56 14.34
N LYS A 217 1.76 -35.67 14.85
CA LYS A 217 1.23 -34.70 15.82
C LYS A 217 2.03 -34.70 17.12
N LYS A 218 2.39 -35.88 17.63
CA LYS A 218 3.25 -36.02 18.81
C LYS A 218 4.62 -35.40 18.58
N LEU A 219 5.25 -35.70 17.44
CA LEU A 219 6.53 -35.11 17.02
C LEU A 219 6.44 -33.57 16.95
N ALA A 220 5.44 -33.03 16.26
CA ALA A 220 5.24 -31.58 16.14
C ALA A 220 4.96 -30.91 17.49
N GLY A 221 4.30 -31.62 18.41
CA GLY A 221 4.10 -31.17 19.80
C GLY A 221 5.41 -31.12 20.59
N ALA A 222 6.22 -32.18 20.50
CA ALA A 222 7.52 -32.26 21.16
C ALA A 222 8.49 -31.19 20.68
N LEU A 223 8.61 -30.97 19.36
CA LEU A 223 9.44 -29.91 18.80
C LEU A 223 8.97 -28.51 19.22
N TRP A 224 7.65 -28.27 19.22
CA TRP A 224 7.10 -27.01 19.69
C TRP A 224 7.39 -26.74 21.17
N GLN A 225 7.24 -27.76 22.01
CA GLN A 225 7.57 -27.68 23.44
C GLN A 225 9.06 -27.42 23.65
N PHE A 226 9.93 -28.10 22.92
CA PHE A 226 11.37 -27.86 22.95
C PHE A 226 11.71 -26.41 22.62
N ILE A 227 11.19 -25.88 21.51
CA ILE A 227 11.41 -24.47 21.11
C ILE A 227 10.91 -23.53 22.22
N SER A 228 9.71 -23.78 22.75
CA SER A 228 9.14 -22.96 23.84
C SER A 228 10.00 -22.99 25.10
N GLN A 229 10.55 -24.15 25.49
CA GLN A 229 11.41 -24.28 26.66
C GLN A 229 12.76 -23.59 26.44
N LYS A 230 13.38 -23.84 25.29
CA LYS A 230 14.70 -23.29 24.93
C LYS A 230 14.68 -21.75 24.89
N LEU A 231 13.60 -21.18 24.36
CA LEU A 231 13.43 -19.73 24.24
C LEU A 231 12.77 -19.08 25.48
N LYS A 232 12.39 -19.85 26.51
CA LYS A 232 11.63 -19.39 27.69
C LYS A 232 10.30 -18.70 27.32
N GLY A 233 9.59 -19.29 26.36
CA GLY A 233 8.39 -18.75 25.73
C GLY A 233 8.57 -18.65 24.22
N ILE A 234 7.46 -18.66 23.49
CA ILE A 234 7.49 -18.52 22.03
C ILE A 234 7.50 -17.04 21.67
N PRO A 235 8.61 -16.49 21.12
CA PRO A 235 8.64 -15.12 20.66
C PRO A 235 7.73 -14.98 19.45
N THR A 236 6.92 -13.93 19.45
CA THR A 236 6.00 -13.59 18.37
C THR A 236 6.54 -12.49 17.48
N SER A 237 7.66 -11.87 17.85
CA SER A 237 8.34 -10.86 17.05
C SER A 237 9.85 -11.07 17.09
N LEU A 238 10.57 -10.52 16.10
CA LEU A 238 12.04 -10.56 16.09
C LEU A 238 12.62 -9.83 17.31
N ASN A 239 11.98 -8.73 17.74
CA ASN A 239 12.36 -8.01 18.95
C ASN A 239 12.29 -8.91 20.19
N GLU A 240 11.17 -9.63 20.40
CA GLU A 240 11.07 -10.61 21.48
C GLU A 240 12.15 -11.69 21.40
N TYR A 241 12.45 -12.19 20.19
CA TYR A 241 13.50 -13.18 19.99
C TYR A 241 14.89 -12.63 20.36
N PHE A 242 15.24 -11.39 19.98
CA PHE A 242 16.53 -10.79 20.31
C PHE A 242 16.75 -10.59 21.82
N TYR A 243 15.68 -10.55 22.62
CA TYR A 243 15.80 -10.51 24.08
C TYR A 243 15.96 -11.88 24.75
N THR A 244 15.82 -12.98 24.01
CA THR A 244 15.97 -14.34 24.55
C THR A 244 17.42 -14.62 24.96
N GLN A 245 17.60 -15.49 25.97
CA GLN A 245 18.93 -15.93 26.38
C GLN A 245 19.63 -16.72 25.27
N GLU A 246 18.87 -17.49 24.49
CA GLU A 246 19.35 -18.20 23.30
C GLU A 246 20.04 -17.26 22.32
N TYR A 247 19.41 -16.11 21.99
CA TYR A 247 20.03 -15.11 21.12
C TYR A 247 21.30 -14.53 21.75
N LYS A 248 21.26 -14.14 23.03
CA LYS A 248 22.42 -13.54 23.71
C LYS A 248 23.62 -14.48 23.81
N GLN A 249 23.39 -15.77 24.05
CA GLN A 249 24.44 -16.79 24.17
C GLN A 249 25.02 -17.17 22.82
N ASN A 250 24.19 -17.24 21.77
CA ASN A 250 24.60 -17.64 20.43
C ASN A 250 24.84 -16.45 19.48
N ALA A 251 24.84 -15.22 20.01
CA ALA A 251 25.05 -13.99 19.23
C ALA A 251 26.42 -13.94 18.54
N GLN A 252 27.40 -14.76 18.93
CA GLN A 252 28.71 -14.82 18.28
C GLN A 252 28.80 -15.92 17.22
N THR A 253 28.05 -17.01 17.34
CA THR A 253 28.17 -18.21 16.49
C THR A 253 26.99 -18.43 15.53
N SER A 254 25.83 -17.84 15.80
CA SER A 254 24.64 -18.01 14.96
C SER A 254 24.77 -17.25 13.64
N LEU A 255 24.32 -17.84 12.53
CA LEU A 255 24.15 -17.11 11.27
C LEU A 255 22.94 -16.15 11.33
N PHE A 256 22.04 -16.33 12.28
CA PHE A 256 20.81 -15.56 12.45
C PHE A 256 21.03 -14.38 13.42
N LYS A 257 21.87 -13.42 13.03
CA LYS A 257 22.14 -12.18 13.76
C LYS A 257 21.53 -10.99 13.06
N GLN A 258 21.15 -9.99 13.84
CA GLN A 258 20.69 -8.71 13.30
C GLN A 258 21.69 -8.08 12.33
N GLU A 259 22.99 -8.19 12.61
CA GLU A 259 24.08 -7.67 11.76
C GLU A 259 24.18 -8.39 10.41
N ASN A 260 23.77 -9.66 10.35
CA ASN A 260 23.81 -10.48 9.13
C ASN A 260 22.61 -10.25 8.20
N PHE A 261 21.64 -9.44 8.62
CA PHE A 261 20.44 -9.19 7.83
C PHE A 261 20.67 -8.18 6.69
N GLY A 262 21.88 -7.62 6.56
CA GLY A 262 22.28 -6.77 5.44
C GLY A 262 21.37 -5.54 5.29
N ASP A 263 20.87 -5.29 4.09
CA ASP A 263 20.03 -4.14 3.74
C ASP A 263 18.56 -4.27 4.21
N LEU A 264 18.24 -5.31 4.98
CA LEU A 264 16.88 -5.48 5.50
C LEU A 264 16.55 -4.38 6.53
N PRO A 265 15.37 -3.75 6.47
CA PRO A 265 14.96 -2.71 7.41
C PRO A 265 14.54 -3.32 8.76
N VAL A 266 15.52 -3.83 9.52
CA VAL A 266 15.28 -4.55 10.80
C VAL A 266 14.55 -3.65 11.81
N SER A 267 14.83 -2.35 11.83
CA SER A 267 14.14 -1.38 12.69
C SER A 267 12.62 -1.35 12.45
N ALA A 268 12.18 -1.46 11.19
CA ALA A 268 10.77 -1.51 10.82
C ALA A 268 10.15 -2.90 11.07
N MET A 269 10.94 -3.97 10.92
CA MET A 269 10.45 -5.34 11.05
C MET A 269 10.43 -5.86 12.49
N LYS A 270 11.30 -5.36 13.37
CA LYS A 270 11.54 -6.00 14.68
C LYS A 270 10.29 -6.10 15.55
N HIS A 271 9.37 -5.15 15.43
CA HIS A 271 8.13 -5.09 16.19
C HIS A 271 6.94 -5.79 15.54
N VAL A 272 7.12 -6.42 14.37
CA VAL A 272 6.04 -7.12 13.70
C VAL A 272 5.68 -8.38 14.49
N SER A 273 4.44 -8.44 14.96
CA SER A 273 3.88 -9.62 15.63
C SER A 273 3.37 -10.64 14.61
N VAL A 274 3.83 -11.89 14.75
CA VAL A 274 3.37 -13.05 14.00
C VAL A 274 2.54 -13.92 14.94
N SER A 275 1.40 -14.42 14.46
CA SER A 275 0.51 -15.24 15.29
C SER A 275 1.18 -16.54 15.71
N ARG A 276 1.04 -16.92 16.99
CA ARG A 276 1.52 -18.22 17.50
C ARG A 276 0.92 -19.39 16.73
N GLN A 277 -0.32 -19.28 16.27
CA GLN A 277 -0.96 -20.33 15.46
C GLN A 277 -0.27 -20.48 14.10
N GLU A 278 0.19 -19.39 13.49
CA GLU A 278 0.91 -19.44 12.22
C GLU A 278 2.31 -20.04 12.39
N LEU A 279 3.01 -19.67 13.47
CA LEU A 279 4.30 -20.25 13.82
C LEU A 279 4.18 -21.74 14.15
N LYS A 280 3.13 -22.16 14.87
CA LYS A 280 2.85 -23.57 15.14
C LYS A 280 2.58 -24.34 13.85
N ARG A 281 1.75 -23.78 12.97
CA ARG A 281 1.42 -24.37 11.68
C ARG A 281 2.66 -24.55 10.79
N ALA A 282 3.63 -23.65 10.89
CA ALA A 282 4.91 -23.79 10.22
C ALA A 282 5.69 -25.03 10.70
N ILE A 283 5.74 -25.27 12.01
CA ILE A 283 6.32 -26.50 12.57
C ILE A 283 5.52 -27.73 12.15
N ASP A 284 4.19 -27.64 12.11
CA ASP A 284 3.37 -28.73 11.61
C ASP A 284 3.68 -29.06 10.14
N LEU A 285 3.92 -28.04 9.30
CA LEU A 285 4.33 -28.22 7.91
C LEU A 285 5.71 -28.86 7.76
N LEU A 286 6.67 -28.48 8.62
CA LEU A 286 7.98 -29.13 8.67
C LEU A 286 7.81 -30.63 8.94
N VAL A 287 7.02 -30.98 9.95
CA VAL A 287 6.80 -32.38 10.36
C VAL A 287 5.97 -33.17 9.36
N ALA A 288 5.02 -32.53 8.66
CA ALA A 288 4.27 -33.17 7.58
C ALA A 288 5.18 -33.65 6.43
N GLY A 289 6.34 -33.03 6.25
CA GLY A 289 7.35 -33.44 5.27
C GLY A 289 8.26 -34.59 5.72
N LEU A 290 8.16 -35.02 6.98
CA LEU A 290 8.99 -36.08 7.56
C LEU A 290 8.28 -37.45 7.54
N PRO A 291 9.02 -38.56 7.45
CA PRO A 291 8.47 -39.91 7.63
C PRO A 291 7.74 -40.07 8.96
N ALA A 292 6.70 -40.92 9.00
CA ALA A 292 5.85 -41.11 10.18
C ALA A 292 6.61 -41.63 11.41
N GLU A 293 7.65 -42.41 11.16
CA GLU A 293 8.47 -43.12 12.17
C GLU A 293 9.65 -42.27 12.67
N THR A 294 9.72 -40.98 12.29
CA THR A 294 10.82 -40.10 12.69
C THR A 294 10.84 -39.87 14.20
N GLU A 295 11.94 -40.19 14.86
CA GLU A 295 12.15 -39.94 16.28
C GLU A 295 12.67 -38.52 16.57
N VAL A 296 12.48 -38.06 17.81
CA VAL A 296 12.94 -36.75 18.25
C VAL A 296 14.43 -36.80 18.58
N THR A 297 15.29 -36.53 17.62
CA THR A 297 16.75 -36.39 17.84
C THR A 297 17.13 -34.95 18.23
N ASP A 298 18.29 -34.76 18.86
CA ASP A 298 18.79 -33.41 19.20
C ASP A 298 19.13 -32.58 17.94
N GLU A 299 19.57 -33.23 16.87
CA GLU A 299 19.76 -32.59 15.56
C GLU A 299 18.45 -32.06 14.98
N LEU A 300 17.37 -32.84 15.08
CA LEU A 300 16.04 -32.41 14.62
C LEU A 300 15.50 -31.27 15.48
N LYS A 301 15.71 -31.32 16.80
CA LYS A 301 15.38 -30.22 17.71
C LYS A 301 16.09 -28.93 17.31
N GLN A 302 17.40 -28.97 17.07
CA GLN A 302 18.16 -27.79 16.66
C GLN A 302 17.73 -27.29 15.28
N SER A 303 17.53 -28.20 14.31
CA SER A 303 17.03 -27.85 12.98
C SER A 303 15.64 -27.19 13.02
N SER A 304 14.75 -27.69 13.89
CA SER A 304 13.42 -27.11 14.10
C SER A 304 13.48 -25.69 14.69
N LEU A 305 14.46 -25.43 15.56
CA LEU A 305 14.71 -24.12 16.15
C LEU A 305 15.25 -23.13 15.11
N GLU A 306 16.19 -23.54 14.25
CA GLU A 306 16.68 -22.70 13.14
C GLU A 306 15.58 -22.42 12.11
N TYR A 307 14.78 -23.44 11.77
CA TYR A 307 13.62 -23.28 10.90
C TYR A 307 12.59 -22.30 11.48
N PHE A 308 12.34 -22.36 12.79
CA PHE A 308 11.48 -21.41 13.50
C PHE A 308 11.99 -19.98 13.39
N LYS A 309 13.30 -19.75 13.61
CA LYS A 309 13.93 -18.42 13.49
C LYS A 309 13.74 -17.86 12.08
N GLN A 310 14.04 -18.66 11.06
CA GLN A 310 13.88 -18.27 9.65
C GLN A 310 12.44 -17.91 9.31
N ILE A 311 11.47 -18.68 9.80
CA ILE A 311 10.04 -18.39 9.55
C ILE A 311 9.60 -17.12 10.23
N LEU A 312 10.06 -16.85 11.46
CA LEU A 312 9.76 -15.60 12.14
C LEU A 312 10.25 -14.39 11.32
N LEU A 313 11.47 -14.47 10.77
CA LEU A 313 12.01 -13.43 9.87
C LEU A 313 11.20 -13.31 8.58
N VAL A 314 10.99 -14.41 7.85
CA VAL A 314 10.24 -14.41 6.59
C VAL A 314 8.83 -13.86 6.76
N ARG A 315 8.17 -14.17 7.89
CA ARG A 315 6.84 -13.63 8.21
C ARG A 315 6.89 -12.14 8.53
N ALA A 316 7.88 -11.69 9.30
CA ALA A 316 8.08 -10.27 9.56
C ALA A 316 8.30 -9.49 8.24
N CYS A 317 9.13 -10.03 7.35
CA CYS A 317 9.36 -9.49 5.99
C CYS A 317 8.06 -9.45 5.19
N ALA A 318 7.30 -10.55 5.14
CA ALA A 318 6.05 -10.63 4.38
C ALA A 318 5.01 -9.60 4.84
N VAL A 319 4.87 -9.38 6.15
CA VAL A 319 3.95 -8.36 6.68
C VAL A 319 4.41 -6.95 6.32
N GLN A 320 5.70 -6.64 6.42
CA GLN A 320 6.21 -5.33 5.99
C GLN A 320 6.09 -5.13 4.49
N TYR A 321 6.35 -6.17 3.69
CA TYR A 321 6.12 -6.15 2.26
C TYR A 321 4.66 -5.83 1.93
N GLU A 322 3.68 -6.46 2.58
CA GLU A 322 2.27 -6.16 2.33
C GLU A 322 1.87 -4.73 2.73
N LYS A 323 2.47 -4.17 3.80
CA LYS A 323 2.27 -2.76 4.16
C LYS A 323 2.84 -1.83 3.08
N LEU A 324 4.08 -2.05 2.66
CA LEU A 324 4.73 -1.26 1.62
C LEU A 324 4.02 -1.37 0.28
N ARG A 325 3.58 -2.58 -0.08
CA ARG A 325 2.80 -2.84 -1.28
C ARG A 325 1.46 -2.10 -1.25
N THR A 326 0.72 -2.19 -0.15
CA THR A 326 -0.53 -1.43 0.03
C THR A 326 -0.29 0.07 -0.10
N PHE A 327 0.74 0.58 0.58
CA PHE A 327 1.14 1.98 0.50
C PHE A 327 1.49 2.42 -0.93
N ALA A 328 2.31 1.65 -1.66
CA ALA A 328 2.70 1.96 -3.03
C ALA A 328 1.49 1.99 -3.99
N LEU A 329 0.57 1.03 -3.85
CA LEU A 329 -0.67 1.00 -4.62
C LEU A 329 -1.59 2.18 -4.27
N GLU A 330 -1.65 2.60 -3.00
CA GLU A 330 -2.43 3.77 -2.56
C GLU A 330 -1.84 5.09 -3.03
N GLN A 331 -0.52 5.27 -2.95
CA GLN A 331 0.16 6.47 -3.44
C GLN A 331 -0.05 6.65 -4.93
N SER A 332 0.08 5.58 -5.72
CA SER A 332 -0.17 5.61 -7.16
C SER A 332 -1.62 6.03 -7.44
N ARG A 333 -2.59 5.52 -6.67
CA ARG A 333 -4.00 5.94 -6.77
C ARG A 333 -4.21 7.41 -6.40
N LEU A 334 -3.49 7.94 -5.44
CA LEU A 334 -3.59 9.34 -5.05
C LEU A 334 -3.04 10.26 -6.15
N VAL A 335 -1.93 9.89 -6.77
CA VAL A 335 -1.38 10.60 -7.93
C VAL A 335 -2.38 10.62 -9.07
N ASP A 336 -2.95 9.47 -9.43
CA ASP A 336 -3.97 9.39 -10.47
C ASP A 336 -5.19 10.28 -10.11
N LYS A 337 -5.73 10.18 -8.88
CA LYS A 337 -6.86 11.02 -8.43
C LYS A 337 -6.57 12.52 -8.40
N ALA A 338 -5.34 12.91 -8.10
CA ALA A 338 -4.92 14.31 -8.10
C ALA A 338 -4.88 14.87 -9.53
N VAL A 339 -4.59 14.03 -10.52
CA VAL A 339 -4.69 14.38 -11.95
C VAL A 339 -6.15 14.41 -12.41
N PHE A 340 -6.98 13.43 -12.02
CA PHE A 340 -8.39 13.34 -12.46
C PHE A 340 -9.32 14.43 -11.90
N ARG A 341 -9.17 14.84 -10.64
CA ARG A 341 -10.09 15.82 -10.02
C ARG A 341 -10.13 17.19 -10.74
N PRO A 342 -8.99 17.82 -11.09
CA PRO A 342 -8.98 19.04 -11.89
C PRO A 342 -9.57 18.86 -13.29
N LEU A 343 -9.42 17.67 -13.88
CA LEU A 343 -9.94 17.34 -15.21
C LEU A 343 -11.46 17.25 -15.24
N GLU A 344 -12.06 16.56 -14.27
CA GLU A 344 -13.52 16.50 -14.13
C GLU A 344 -14.12 17.89 -13.87
N LEU A 345 -13.46 18.70 -13.04
CA LEU A 345 -13.87 20.08 -12.79
C LEU A 345 -13.81 20.96 -14.05
N ALA A 346 -12.78 20.82 -14.89
CA ALA A 346 -12.66 21.57 -16.13
C ALA A 346 -13.77 21.21 -17.13
N ARG A 347 -14.07 19.92 -17.29
CA ARG A 347 -15.12 19.43 -18.18
C ARG A 347 -16.52 19.86 -17.71
N LEU A 348 -16.80 19.78 -16.41
CA LEU A 348 -18.08 20.24 -15.85
C LEU A 348 -18.26 21.74 -16.09
N LYS A 349 -17.19 22.54 -15.95
CA LYS A 349 -17.21 23.97 -16.28
C LYS A 349 -17.47 24.22 -17.76
N GLU A 350 -16.85 23.44 -18.64
CA GLU A 350 -17.04 23.56 -20.08
C GLU A 350 -18.46 23.17 -20.51
N GLN A 351 -19.01 22.08 -19.97
CA GLN A 351 -20.40 21.69 -20.19
C GLN A 351 -21.38 22.76 -19.68
N LEU A 352 -21.08 23.41 -18.55
CA LEU A 352 -21.88 24.49 -18.01
C LEU A 352 -21.79 25.75 -18.88
N ALA A 353 -20.62 26.05 -19.46
CA ALA A 353 -20.45 27.15 -20.41
C ALA A 353 -21.20 26.88 -21.73
N GLN A 354 -21.13 25.66 -22.26
CA GLN A 354 -21.87 25.26 -23.46
C GLN A 354 -23.39 25.27 -23.22
N ALA A 355 -23.86 24.83 -22.05
CA ALA A 355 -25.27 24.93 -21.68
C ALA A 355 -25.72 26.40 -21.54
N GLY A 356 -24.86 27.26 -20.97
CA GLY A 356 -25.09 28.71 -20.89
C GLY A 356 -25.19 29.36 -22.27
N GLN A 357 -24.30 29.02 -23.20
CA GLN A 357 -24.36 29.52 -24.59
C GLN A 357 -25.63 29.06 -25.31
N LYS A 358 -26.01 27.79 -25.19
CA LYS A 358 -27.26 27.28 -25.76
C LYS A 358 -28.48 28.00 -25.19
N ASN A 359 -28.48 28.33 -23.90
CA ASN A 359 -29.54 29.12 -23.29
C ASN A 359 -29.58 30.56 -23.83
N CYS A 360 -28.43 31.23 -23.98
CA CYS A 360 -28.37 32.55 -24.62
C CYS A 360 -28.87 32.52 -26.08
N GLU A 361 -28.54 31.47 -26.84
CA GLU A 361 -29.03 31.28 -28.21
C GLU A 361 -30.55 31.05 -28.25
N LEU A 362 -31.09 30.25 -27.32
CA LEU A 362 -32.52 30.04 -27.14
C LEU A 362 -33.24 31.33 -26.74
N GLU A 363 -32.70 32.12 -25.82
CA GLU A 363 -33.22 33.43 -25.43
C GLU A 363 -33.22 34.42 -26.61
N ALA A 364 -32.17 34.41 -27.44
CA ALA A 364 -32.11 35.23 -28.65
C ALA A 364 -33.08 34.78 -29.76
N LEU A 365 -33.40 33.48 -29.83
CA LEU A 365 -34.44 32.92 -30.72
C LEU A 365 -35.86 33.25 -30.21
N LEU A 366 -36.05 33.26 -28.88
CA LEU A 366 -37.29 33.65 -28.21
C LEU A 366 -37.62 35.14 -28.41
N ALA A 367 -36.63 36.02 -28.29
CA ALA A 367 -36.79 37.45 -28.57
C ALA A 367 -37.26 37.76 -30.01
N LYS A 368 -37.06 36.81 -30.94
CA LYS A 368 -37.49 36.93 -32.34
C LYS A 368 -38.86 36.31 -32.62
N THR A 369 -39.41 35.51 -31.71
CA THR A 369 -40.59 34.66 -31.98
C THR A 369 -41.68 34.92 -30.93
N ASN A 370 -42.21 36.15 -30.92
CA ASN A 370 -43.37 36.49 -30.10
C ASN A 370 -44.63 35.85 -30.68
N GLN A 371 -44.99 34.66 -30.17
CA GLN A 371 -46.34 34.08 -30.00
C GLN A 371 -46.26 32.55 -29.98
N ASN A 372 -46.14 31.91 -28.80
CA ASN A 372 -46.62 30.53 -28.60
C ASN A 372 -46.62 30.13 -27.10
N PRO A 373 -47.79 29.77 -26.50
CA PRO A 373 -47.88 29.37 -25.09
C PRO A 373 -47.19 28.03 -24.77
N MET A 374 -46.92 27.21 -25.79
CA MET A 374 -46.19 25.94 -25.65
C MET A 374 -44.69 26.13 -25.32
N LEU A 375 -44.11 27.28 -25.65
CA LEU A 375 -42.71 27.59 -25.31
C LEU A 375 -42.55 28.07 -23.86
N GLU A 376 -43.57 28.70 -23.27
CA GLU A 376 -43.54 29.13 -21.88
C GLU A 376 -43.47 27.93 -20.92
N ASP A 377 -44.23 26.87 -21.22
CA ASP A 377 -44.15 25.60 -20.48
C ASP A 377 -42.77 24.92 -20.63
N LEU A 378 -42.17 24.98 -21.83
CA LEU A 378 -40.83 24.42 -22.05
C LEU A 378 -39.76 25.24 -21.31
N LEU A 379 -39.91 26.56 -21.26
CA LEU A 379 -39.04 27.46 -20.49
C LEU A 379 -39.16 27.21 -18.99
N ALA A 380 -40.38 27.03 -18.48
CA ALA A 380 -40.60 26.69 -17.08
C ALA A 380 -39.95 25.34 -16.72
N GLN A 381 -40.05 24.34 -17.60
CA GLN A 381 -39.39 23.05 -17.40
C GLN A 381 -37.86 23.17 -17.42
N LYS A 382 -37.29 23.95 -18.35
CA LYS A 382 -35.83 24.18 -18.43
C LYS A 382 -35.32 24.99 -17.24
N GLN A 383 -36.08 25.98 -16.77
CA GLN A 383 -35.75 26.77 -15.59
C GLN A 383 -35.76 25.92 -14.32
N ASN A 384 -36.73 25.01 -14.19
CA ASN A 384 -36.78 24.06 -13.08
C ASN A 384 -35.58 23.10 -13.11
N ALA A 385 -35.21 22.60 -14.29
CA ALA A 385 -34.01 21.77 -14.44
C ALA A 385 -32.70 22.53 -14.10
N LEU A 386 -32.61 23.82 -14.45
CA LEU A 386 -31.48 24.67 -14.05
C LEU A 386 -31.42 24.86 -12.54
N ASN A 387 -32.54 25.15 -11.90
CA ASN A 387 -32.61 25.33 -10.45
C ASN A 387 -32.23 24.03 -9.72
N GLU A 388 -32.66 22.86 -10.22
CA GLU A 388 -32.24 21.58 -9.66
C GLU A 388 -30.73 21.32 -9.82
N LEU A 389 -30.16 21.65 -10.97
CA LEU A 389 -28.73 21.50 -11.21
C LEU A 389 -27.91 22.46 -10.35
N GLN A 390 -28.35 23.71 -10.20
CA GLN A 390 -27.74 24.69 -9.28
C GLN A 390 -27.78 24.20 -7.83
N LEU A 391 -28.91 23.66 -7.38
CA LEU A 391 -29.04 23.11 -6.03
C LEU A 391 -28.10 21.90 -5.82
N LYS A 392 -27.94 21.05 -6.83
CA LYS A 392 -26.97 19.93 -6.78
C LYS A 392 -25.53 20.42 -6.74
N LEU A 393 -25.21 21.48 -7.47
CA LEU A 393 -23.89 22.09 -7.50
C LEU A 393 -23.56 22.77 -6.18
N GLU A 394 -24.49 23.51 -5.60
CA GLU A 394 -24.30 24.14 -4.29
C GLU A 394 -24.14 23.08 -3.18
N LYS A 395 -24.91 21.97 -3.25
CA LYS A 395 -24.72 20.83 -2.35
C LYS A 395 -23.34 20.19 -2.51
N SER A 396 -22.87 19.97 -3.74
CA SER A 396 -21.55 19.37 -3.97
C SER A 396 -20.40 20.31 -3.58
N GLU A 397 -20.51 21.60 -3.86
CA GLU A 397 -19.55 22.61 -3.43
C GLU A 397 -19.49 22.74 -1.91
N SER A 398 -20.64 22.73 -1.24
CA SER A 398 -20.70 22.78 0.22
C SER A 398 -20.09 21.51 0.85
N ALA A 399 -20.28 20.34 0.23
CA ALA A 399 -19.66 19.09 0.66
C ALA A 399 -18.14 19.12 0.46
N ALA A 400 -17.68 19.58 -0.70
CA ALA A 400 -16.26 19.73 -1.01
C ALA A 400 -15.56 20.73 -0.07
N LYS A 401 -16.21 21.86 0.23
CA LYS A 401 -15.69 22.86 1.20
C LYS A 401 -15.57 22.26 2.60
N LYS A 402 -16.56 21.49 3.06
CA LYS A 402 -16.51 20.78 4.35
C LYS A 402 -15.38 19.75 4.38
N GLU A 403 -15.18 19.02 3.29
CA GLU A 403 -14.10 18.02 3.21
C GLU A 403 -12.71 18.68 3.16
N ILE A 404 -12.55 19.78 2.43
CA ILE A 404 -11.31 20.58 2.44
C ILE A 404 -11.02 21.09 3.85
N ALA A 405 -12.01 21.65 4.54
CA ALA A 405 -11.85 22.11 5.92
C ALA A 405 -11.44 20.97 6.85
N HIS A 406 -12.08 19.80 6.72
CA HIS A 406 -11.71 18.62 7.50
C HIS A 406 -10.28 18.14 7.20
N LEU A 407 -9.89 18.08 5.93
CA LEU A 407 -8.55 17.67 5.53
C LEU A 407 -7.49 18.67 6.00
N GLN A 408 -7.76 19.97 5.94
CA GLN A 408 -6.88 21.01 6.48
C GLN A 408 -6.69 20.89 7.99
N GLU A 409 -7.77 20.61 8.74
CA GLU A 409 -7.70 20.37 10.19
C GLU A 409 -6.84 19.12 10.50
N LYS A 410 -7.03 18.02 9.76
CA LYS A 410 -6.20 16.81 9.89
C LYS A 410 -4.73 17.08 9.58
N LEU A 411 -4.44 17.83 8.51
CA LEU A 411 -3.09 18.17 8.09
C LEU A 411 -2.40 19.11 9.09
N GLY A 412 -3.16 20.02 9.72
CA GLY A 412 -2.71 20.84 10.84
C GLY A 412 -2.32 19.99 12.05
N ALA A 413 -3.23 19.12 12.51
CA ALA A 413 -2.98 18.21 13.62
C ALA A 413 -1.80 17.27 13.38
N GLU A 414 -1.63 16.78 12.15
CA GLU A 414 -0.50 15.91 11.77
C GLU A 414 0.83 16.68 11.67
N ARG A 415 0.81 17.94 11.22
CA ARG A 415 2.00 18.81 11.25
C ARG A 415 2.42 19.13 12.68
N GLU A 416 1.47 19.45 13.57
CA GLU A 416 1.72 19.65 14.99
C GLU A 416 2.31 18.38 15.63
N ALA A 417 1.74 17.21 15.35
CA ALA A 417 2.26 15.94 15.83
C ALA A 417 3.68 15.64 15.31
N ASN A 418 3.95 15.92 14.03
CA ASN A 418 5.29 15.74 13.46
C ASN A 418 6.33 16.73 14.00
N GLN A 419 5.93 17.98 14.26
CA GLN A 419 6.81 18.96 14.91
C GLN A 419 7.12 18.55 16.35
N ALA A 420 6.12 18.09 17.11
CA ALA A 420 6.32 17.54 18.44
C ALA A 420 7.25 16.31 18.42
N LEU A 421 7.08 15.39 17.46
CA LEU A 421 7.95 14.23 17.31
C LEU A 421 9.40 14.60 16.95
N ARG A 422 9.61 15.63 16.11
CA ARG A 422 10.96 16.14 15.82
C ARG A 422 11.62 16.72 17.06
N GLY A 423 10.91 17.54 17.83
CA GLY A 423 11.41 18.04 19.12
C GLY A 423 11.74 16.92 20.12
N LEU A 424 10.95 15.83 20.12
CA LEU A 424 11.22 14.65 20.94
C LEU A 424 12.47 13.88 20.49
N LEU A 425 12.67 13.72 19.18
CA LEU A 425 13.85 13.06 18.60
C LEU A 425 15.12 13.86 18.84
N ASP A 426 15.07 15.19 18.69
CA ASP A 426 16.19 16.08 18.97
C ASP A 426 16.56 16.05 20.46
N ALA A 427 15.57 16.01 21.35
CA ALA A 427 15.78 15.85 22.79
C ALA A 427 16.37 14.47 23.17
N GLU A 428 16.02 13.41 22.45
CA GLU A 428 16.53 12.05 22.69
C GLU A 428 17.96 11.86 22.15
N GLN A 429 18.30 12.47 21.00
CA GLN A 429 19.66 12.45 20.46
C GLN A 429 20.64 13.24 21.34
N GLN A 430 20.24 14.40 21.87
CA GLN A 430 21.09 15.20 22.75
C GLN A 430 21.16 14.70 24.21
N GLN A 431 20.35 13.70 24.58
CA GLN A 431 20.43 13.02 25.89
C GLN A 431 21.61 12.05 25.98
N ASN A 432 22.22 11.66 24.85
CA ASN A 432 23.32 10.69 24.82
C ASN A 432 24.73 11.30 24.94
N GLU A 433 24.91 12.63 24.93
CA GLU A 433 26.25 13.22 24.73
C GLU A 433 26.88 13.98 25.91
N GLN A 434 26.22 14.32 27.02
CA GLN A 434 26.90 15.06 28.11
C GLN A 434 26.43 14.71 29.52
N ASP A 435 27.12 13.74 30.14
CA ASP A 435 27.16 13.56 31.60
C ASP A 435 28.29 14.44 32.16
N SER A 436 27.97 15.71 32.44
CA SER A 436 28.83 16.58 33.27
C SER A 436 28.04 17.03 34.50
N ASP A 437 28.65 16.90 35.68
CA ASP A 437 28.02 17.32 36.93
C ASP A 437 27.89 18.86 36.97
N LEU A 438 26.67 19.35 37.18
CA LEU A 438 26.35 20.78 37.25
C LEU A 438 26.97 21.41 38.50
N SER A 439 27.64 22.55 38.34
CA SER A 439 28.28 23.27 39.46
C SER A 439 27.26 23.78 40.52
N PRO A 440 27.64 23.90 41.80
CA PRO A 440 26.73 24.31 42.87
C PRO A 440 26.12 25.71 42.69
N GLY A 441 26.79 26.62 41.98
CA GLY A 441 26.25 27.95 41.66
C GLY A 441 25.06 27.93 40.69
N ILE A 442 25.02 26.96 39.77
CA ILE A 442 23.91 26.79 38.81
C ILE A 442 22.68 26.20 39.50
N LEU A 443 22.89 25.30 40.47
CA LEU A 443 21.81 24.70 41.25
C LEU A 443 21.05 25.75 42.09
N ALA A 444 21.77 26.73 42.64
CA ALA A 444 21.15 27.84 43.37
C ALA A 444 20.25 28.70 42.47
N GLN A 445 20.64 28.91 41.20
CA GLN A 445 19.82 29.66 40.24
C GLN A 445 18.57 28.88 39.82
N ILE A 446 18.68 27.57 39.61
CA ILE A 446 17.52 26.73 39.26
C ILE A 446 16.51 26.67 40.42
N ALA A 447 16.97 26.68 41.68
CA ALA A 447 16.10 26.65 42.86
C ALA A 447 15.23 27.92 43.01
N LEU A 448 15.62 29.03 42.39
CA LEU A 448 14.87 30.29 42.39
C LEU A 448 13.77 30.35 41.32
N LEU A 449 13.76 29.42 40.35
CA LEU A 449 12.77 29.39 39.27
C LEU A 449 11.42 28.83 39.75
N LYS A 450 10.33 29.41 39.26
CA LYS A 450 8.98 28.85 39.40
C LYS A 450 8.73 27.86 38.27
N VAL A 451 8.93 26.58 38.57
CA VAL A 451 8.80 25.49 37.61
C VAL A 451 7.48 24.74 37.82
N VAL A 452 6.74 24.53 36.73
CA VAL A 452 5.58 23.61 36.74
C VAL A 452 5.97 22.32 36.03
N VAL A 453 5.86 21.19 36.72
CA VAL A 453 6.18 19.86 36.17
C VAL A 453 4.90 19.08 35.90
N LEU A 454 4.72 18.65 34.66
CA LEU A 454 3.56 17.92 34.18
C LEU A 454 3.92 16.47 33.89
N GLY A 455 3.21 15.55 34.54
CA GLY A 455 3.42 14.11 34.37
C GLY A 455 4.67 13.60 35.09
N GLY A 456 5.04 12.35 34.79
CA GLY A 456 6.06 11.61 35.54
C GLY A 456 5.44 10.68 36.58
N ARG A 457 6.26 9.77 37.12
CA ARG A 457 5.80 8.84 38.17
C ARG A 457 5.58 9.56 39.50
N THR A 458 4.57 9.15 40.26
CA THR A 458 4.21 9.78 41.54
C THR A 458 5.37 9.81 42.54
N ASP A 459 6.17 8.73 42.59
CA ASP A 459 7.33 8.64 43.46
C ASP A 459 8.43 9.64 43.10
N TRP A 460 8.60 9.93 41.80
CA TRP A 460 9.53 10.94 41.32
C TRP A 460 9.05 12.35 41.61
N GLN A 461 7.77 12.64 41.37
CA GLN A 461 7.17 13.93 41.69
C GLN A 461 7.30 14.27 43.19
N GLN A 462 7.13 13.29 44.08
CA GLN A 462 7.31 13.47 45.52
C GLN A 462 8.76 13.84 45.87
N ARG A 463 9.75 13.15 45.28
CA ARG A 463 11.18 13.50 45.48
C ARG A 463 11.51 14.90 44.99
N VAL A 464 11.01 15.29 43.82
CA VAL A 464 11.20 16.63 43.26
C VAL A 464 10.58 17.70 44.17
N LYS A 465 9.36 17.48 44.69
CA LYS A 465 8.71 18.40 45.65
C LYS A 465 9.48 18.53 46.97
N GLN A 466 10.04 17.43 47.48
CA GLN A 466 10.86 17.45 48.71
C GLN A 466 12.15 18.24 48.52
N LYS A 467 12.78 18.11 47.35
CA LYS A 467 14.06 18.77 47.05
C LYS A 467 13.89 20.22 46.60
N TYR A 468 12.78 20.54 45.93
CA TYR A 468 12.47 21.87 45.40
C TYR A 468 11.01 22.23 45.77
N PRO A 469 10.79 22.82 46.95
CA PRO A 469 9.45 23.15 47.44
C PRO A 469 8.70 24.15 46.55
N ASN A 470 9.44 24.95 45.77
CA ASN A 470 8.90 25.96 44.87
C ASN A 470 8.34 25.36 43.56
N PHE A 471 8.54 24.06 43.31
CA PHE A 471 8.11 23.42 42.08
C PHE A 471 6.69 22.87 42.24
N ILE A 472 5.83 23.17 41.28
CA ILE A 472 4.45 22.69 41.27
C ILE A 472 4.39 21.48 40.34
N CYS A 473 4.23 20.28 40.90
CA CYS A 473 4.01 19.07 40.08
C CYS A 473 2.53 18.69 40.00
N ILE A 474 2.04 18.52 38.78
CA ILE A 474 0.68 18.09 38.44
C ILE A 474 0.74 16.65 37.95
N SER A 475 -0.15 15.80 38.49
CA SER A 475 -0.19 14.39 38.13
C SER A 475 -0.86 14.16 36.77
N SER A 476 -0.49 13.08 36.09
CA SER A 476 -1.16 12.66 34.84
C SER A 476 -2.65 12.32 35.03
N LYS A 477 -3.11 12.10 36.27
CA LYS A 477 -4.51 11.85 36.62
C LYS A 477 -5.32 13.14 36.81
N GLU A 478 -4.68 14.30 36.97
CA GLU A 478 -5.31 15.58 37.27
C GLU A 478 -5.64 16.37 35.99
N VAL A 479 -6.48 15.78 35.13
CA VAL A 479 -6.84 16.34 33.81
C VAL A 479 -7.50 17.74 33.92
N LYS A 480 -8.14 18.03 35.04
CA LYS A 480 -8.84 19.29 35.35
C LYS A 480 -8.06 20.22 36.28
N PHE A 481 -6.74 20.34 36.11
CA PHE A 481 -5.99 21.37 36.85
C PHE A 481 -6.32 22.79 36.34
N ASP A 482 -6.11 23.78 37.21
CA ASP A 482 -6.30 25.19 36.91
C ASP A 482 -5.14 25.72 36.06
N LEU A 483 -5.45 26.35 34.93
CA LEU A 483 -4.46 26.87 33.99
C LEU A 483 -3.75 28.13 34.52
N SER A 484 -4.34 28.82 35.50
CA SER A 484 -3.72 29.97 36.17
C SER A 484 -2.36 29.62 36.82
N VAL A 485 -2.16 28.36 37.18
CA VAL A 485 -0.89 27.83 37.71
C VAL A 485 0.25 27.95 36.70
N LEU A 486 -0.07 27.91 35.40
CA LEU A 486 0.91 28.07 34.31
C LEU A 486 1.25 29.53 34.05
N ASP A 487 0.41 30.49 34.47
CA ASP A 487 0.69 31.92 34.31
C ASP A 487 1.88 32.36 35.15
N ALA A 488 1.97 31.86 36.38
CA ALA A 488 3.02 32.21 37.33
C ALA A 488 4.34 31.43 37.11
N ALA A 489 4.37 30.51 36.14
CA ALA A 489 5.53 29.67 35.85
C ALA A 489 6.51 30.35 34.90
N ASP A 490 7.79 30.28 35.23
CA ASP A 490 8.89 30.71 34.37
C ASP A 490 9.15 29.68 33.26
N VAL A 491 8.93 28.40 33.56
CA VAL A 491 9.09 27.29 32.62
C VAL A 491 8.14 26.13 32.97
N ILE A 492 7.60 25.51 31.93
CA ILE A 492 6.74 24.34 32.02
C ILE A 492 7.56 23.12 31.59
N VAL A 493 7.67 22.12 32.45
CA VAL A 493 8.39 20.88 32.19
C VAL A 493 7.41 19.76 31.91
N ILE A 494 7.55 19.09 30.77
CA ILE A 494 6.66 18.01 30.31
C ILE A 494 7.41 16.68 30.34
N ASN A 495 7.03 15.79 31.26
CA ASN A 495 7.49 14.40 31.25
C ASN A 495 6.56 13.55 30.37
N TRP A 496 6.87 13.49 29.07
CA TRP A 496 5.96 12.93 28.07
C TRP A 496 5.74 11.41 28.18
N ARG A 497 6.68 10.67 28.80
CA ARG A 497 6.58 9.21 28.99
C ARG A 497 5.48 8.79 29.96
N PHE A 498 5.08 9.69 30.86
CA PHE A 498 4.06 9.44 31.89
C PHE A 498 3.05 10.59 31.94
N LEU A 499 2.58 11.03 30.77
CA LEU A 499 1.59 12.09 30.62
C LEU A 499 0.42 11.61 29.74
N GLY A 500 -0.81 11.94 30.14
CA GLY A 500 -1.99 11.67 29.32
C GLY A 500 -2.09 12.66 28.14
N HIS A 501 -2.53 12.16 26.97
CA HIS A 501 -2.69 12.96 25.75
C HIS A 501 -3.52 14.23 25.96
N SER A 502 -4.59 14.16 26.76
CA SER A 502 -5.45 15.31 27.07
C SER A 502 -4.72 16.41 27.82
N LEU A 503 -3.85 16.06 28.78
CA LEU A 503 -3.05 17.01 29.57
C LEU A 503 -1.99 17.66 28.70
N PHE A 504 -1.36 16.88 27.80
CA PHE A 504 -0.37 17.36 26.86
C PHE A 504 -0.94 18.44 25.93
N TYR A 505 -2.01 18.14 25.18
CA TYR A 505 -2.59 19.09 24.23
C TYR A 505 -3.16 20.33 24.91
N ARG A 506 -3.76 20.17 26.10
CA ARG A 506 -4.28 21.30 26.88
C ARG A 506 -3.16 22.26 27.30
N THR A 507 -2.02 21.71 27.71
CA THR A 507 -0.85 22.50 28.10
C THR A 507 -0.20 23.16 26.89
N MET A 508 0.02 22.44 25.79
CA MET A 508 0.66 22.99 24.59
C MET A 508 -0.14 24.16 24.02
N ARG A 509 -1.46 24.01 23.86
CA ARG A 509 -2.33 25.11 23.39
C ARG A 509 -2.21 26.35 24.26
N TYR A 510 -2.04 26.17 25.57
CA TYR A 510 -1.87 27.28 26.50
C TYR A 510 -0.47 27.90 26.38
N ALA A 511 0.57 27.06 26.32
CA ALA A 511 1.94 27.52 26.18
C ALA A 511 2.15 28.29 24.87
N ASP A 512 1.61 27.81 23.76
CA ASP A 512 1.67 28.48 22.46
C ASP A 512 0.91 29.81 22.48
N LYS A 513 -0.28 29.84 23.07
CA LYS A 513 -1.11 31.05 23.14
C LYS A 513 -0.44 32.19 23.92
N TYR A 514 0.32 31.86 24.97
CA TYR A 514 0.96 32.84 25.85
C TYR A 514 2.49 32.83 25.75
N ASN A 515 3.04 32.21 24.70
CA ASN A 515 4.47 32.08 24.43
C ASN A 515 5.30 31.65 25.66
N LYS A 516 4.81 30.65 26.39
CA LYS A 516 5.48 30.09 27.58
C LYS A 516 6.60 29.15 27.16
N LYS A 517 7.71 29.16 27.89
CA LYS A 517 8.82 28.23 27.68
C LYS A 517 8.44 26.83 28.13
N VAL A 518 8.72 25.83 27.28
CA VAL A 518 8.42 24.43 27.54
C VAL A 518 9.68 23.58 27.41
N ALA A 519 9.97 22.77 28.43
CA ALA A 519 11.09 21.83 28.45
C ALA A 519 10.56 20.39 28.46
N TYR A 520 11.17 19.49 27.69
CA TYR A 520 10.72 18.09 27.56
C TYR A 520 11.65 17.11 28.28
N LEU A 521 11.06 16.12 28.97
CA LEU A 521 11.77 15.04 29.64
C LEU A 521 11.25 13.66 29.24
N GLY A 522 12.15 12.78 28.82
CA GLY A 522 11.83 11.38 28.48
C GLY A 522 12.02 10.39 29.63
N ASN A 523 12.53 10.84 30.78
CA ASN A 523 12.83 10.00 31.94
C ASN A 523 12.46 10.70 33.27
N SER A 524 12.53 9.96 34.38
CA SER A 524 12.23 10.44 35.74
C SER A 524 13.50 10.54 36.59
N ASN A 525 14.57 11.10 36.01
CA ASN A 525 15.85 11.31 36.69
C ASN A 525 16.01 12.81 37.03
N ASP A 526 16.35 13.10 38.28
CA ASP A 526 16.52 14.46 38.79
C ASP A 526 17.68 15.20 38.10
N LYS A 527 18.75 14.49 37.72
CA LYS A 527 19.87 15.10 36.99
C LYS A 527 19.43 15.64 35.63
N HIS A 528 18.60 14.89 34.91
CA HIS A 528 18.10 15.30 33.59
C HIS A 528 17.09 16.44 33.69
N LEU A 529 16.27 16.48 34.75
CA LEU A 529 15.42 17.64 35.04
C LEU A 529 16.25 18.93 35.17
N LEU A 530 17.35 18.86 35.93
CA LEU A 530 18.22 20.03 36.14
C LEU A 530 18.95 20.45 34.87
N GLN A 531 19.41 19.50 34.06
CA GLN A 531 20.02 19.79 32.76
C GLN A 531 19.01 20.44 31.79
N ALA A 532 17.77 19.95 31.74
CA ALA A 532 16.72 20.53 30.91
C ALA A 532 16.40 21.98 31.32
N LEU A 533 16.30 22.24 32.63
CA LEU A 533 16.09 23.58 33.16
C LEU A 533 17.29 24.51 32.87
N TYR A 534 18.52 24.01 33.01
CA TYR A 534 19.72 24.77 32.67
C TYR A 534 19.76 25.19 31.19
N ARG A 535 19.43 24.27 30.27
CA ARG A 535 19.42 24.54 28.82
C ARG A 535 18.38 25.61 28.46
N GLU A 536 17.13 25.43 28.89
CA GLU A 536 16.01 26.28 28.45
C GLU A 536 15.95 27.64 29.17
N CYS A 537 16.47 27.70 30.39
CA CYS A 537 16.38 28.91 31.21
C CYS A 537 17.69 29.68 31.26
N ILE A 538 18.84 29.03 31.45
CA ILE A 538 20.10 29.71 31.78
C ILE A 538 20.97 29.94 30.53
N LEU A 539 21.08 28.96 29.62
CA LEU A 539 21.82 29.17 28.36
C LEU A 539 21.09 30.14 27.42
N ALA A 540 19.76 30.08 27.36
CA ALA A 540 18.93 30.99 26.56
C ALA A 540 19.04 32.47 27.01
N LEU A 541 19.28 32.73 28.30
CA LEU A 541 19.48 34.10 28.82
C LEU A 541 20.87 34.66 28.49
N LYS A 542 21.90 33.81 28.42
CA LYS A 542 23.26 34.24 28.03
C LYS A 542 23.39 34.51 26.53
N GLY A 543 22.58 33.87 25.69
CA GLY A 543 22.53 34.14 24.24
C GLY A 543 21.87 35.48 23.87
N ALA A 544 20.94 35.97 24.69
CA ALA A 544 20.22 37.24 24.44
C ALA A 544 20.99 38.50 24.88
N ALA A 545 22.08 38.36 25.64
CA ALA A 545 22.91 39.48 26.12
C ALA A 545 24.10 39.80 25.18
N VAL A 546 24.21 39.13 24.03
CA VAL A 546 25.29 39.29 23.03
C VAL A 546 24.74 39.73 21.66
N THR A 547 23.59 40.40 21.63
CA THR A 547 23.07 41.06 20.42
C THR A 547 22.73 42.51 20.68
#